data_AF-A0A1F2P7S0-F1
#
_entry.id   AF-A0A1F2P7S0-F1
#
_cell.length_a   1.000
_cell.length_b   1.000
_cell.length_c   1.000
_cell.angle_alpha   90.00
_cell.angle_beta   90.00
_cell.angle_gamma   90.00
#
_symmetry.space_group_name_H-M   'P 1'
#
loop_
_entity.id
_entity.type
_entity.pdbx_description
1 polymer ?
#
loop_
_entity_poly.entity_id
_entity_poly.type
_entity_poly.pdbx_seq_one_letter_code
_entity_poly.pdbx_strand_id
1 'polypeptide(L)'
;MFVALIAGCMMKENNTSNSNETGIGLANPAAAYCNELGYEYKIITDNESGQRGICIFPDNTSCDAWDFFTGKCGQNYSYCKLHGYDIETVRNGKNPFSQECVVCVLPNKTTKSVMKLMDLDEKISAGAIPIEYKSKNVSGISRENNYFEVVNPTTFDWRNKDGKNWITPVRDQGYCGSCWAFAAVGGVEAKIIVPRKTKSTMG
;
A
#
# COMPACT_ATOMS: atom_id res chain seq x y z
N MET A 1 -5.03 57.11 5.19
CA MET A 1 -6.24 56.26 5.27
C MET A 1 -6.53 55.75 3.87
N PHE A 2 -5.91 54.63 3.49
CA PHE A 2 -6.19 53.93 2.24
C PHE A 2 -6.92 52.65 2.61
N VAL A 3 -8.17 52.54 2.18
CA VAL A 3 -9.04 51.38 2.36
C VAL A 3 -8.60 50.34 1.33
N ALA A 4 -7.97 49.26 1.77
CA ALA A 4 -7.79 48.07 0.97
C ALA A 4 -9.03 47.18 1.15
N LEU A 5 -9.96 47.25 0.20
CA LEU A 5 -11.04 46.29 0.03
C LEU A 5 -10.43 44.97 -0.42
N ILE A 6 -10.32 43.99 0.48
CA ILE A 6 -10.07 42.61 0.12
C ILE A 6 -11.39 42.06 -0.41
N ALA A 7 -11.58 42.13 -1.74
CA ALA A 7 -12.66 41.41 -2.40
C ALA A 7 -12.43 39.91 -2.18
N GLY A 8 -13.25 39.31 -1.31
CA GLY A 8 -13.34 37.86 -1.20
C GLY A 8 -13.89 37.27 -2.49
N CYS A 9 -13.29 36.16 -2.96
CA CYS A 9 -13.98 35.31 -3.90
C CYS A 9 -14.94 34.41 -3.13
N MET A 10 -16.21 34.53 -3.53
CA MET A 10 -17.36 33.79 -3.04
C MET A 10 -17.29 32.31 -3.41
N MET A 11 -18.02 31.50 -2.64
CA MET A 11 -18.41 30.17 -3.09
C MET A 11 -19.42 30.26 -4.24
N LYS A 12 -19.28 29.29 -5.16
CA LYS A 12 -20.31 28.50 -5.85
C LYS A 12 -20.28 28.65 -7.37
N GLU A 13 -19.96 27.55 -8.06
CA GLU A 13 -20.83 26.94 -9.06
C GLU A 13 -20.35 25.52 -9.36
N ASN A 14 -21.32 24.60 -9.41
CA ASN A 14 -21.15 23.22 -9.85
C ASN A 14 -20.68 23.23 -11.30
N ASN A 15 -19.37 23.12 -11.52
CA ASN A 15 -18.86 22.68 -12.80
C ASN A 15 -18.85 21.16 -12.78
N THR A 16 -19.83 20.60 -13.50
CA THR A 16 -19.80 19.23 -14.01
C THR A 16 -18.63 19.11 -14.99
N SER A 17 -17.40 19.08 -14.47
CA SER A 17 -16.25 18.61 -15.24
C SER A 17 -16.35 17.10 -15.26
N ASN A 18 -16.88 16.60 -16.38
CA ASN A 18 -16.73 15.22 -16.80
C ASN A 18 -15.24 15.00 -17.11
N SER A 19 -14.42 14.94 -16.06
CA SER A 19 -13.03 14.51 -16.13
C SER A 19 -13.01 13.07 -15.66
N ASN A 20 -12.86 12.15 -16.62
CA ASN A 20 -12.22 10.88 -16.32
C ASN A 20 -10.82 11.21 -15.80
N GLU A 21 -10.71 11.51 -14.50
CA GLU A 21 -9.44 11.51 -13.79
C GLU A 21 -8.99 10.06 -13.71
N THR A 22 -8.35 9.58 -14.76
CA THR A 22 -7.51 8.39 -14.65
C THR A 22 -6.37 8.76 -13.73
N GLY A 23 -6.56 8.53 -12.43
CA GLY A 23 -5.54 8.73 -11.41
C GLY A 23 -4.32 7.90 -11.79
N ILE A 24 -3.29 8.55 -12.32
CA ILE A 24 -1.97 7.96 -12.55
C ILE A 24 -1.52 7.43 -11.20
N GLY A 25 -1.24 6.14 -10.99
CA GLY A 25 -0.73 5.60 -9.74
C GLY A 25 -0.87 4.09 -9.54
N LEU A 26 -0.15 3.57 -8.55
CA LEU A 26 -0.35 2.21 -8.02
C LEU A 26 -1.01 2.34 -6.64
N ALA A 27 -2.32 2.07 -6.55
CA ALA A 27 -3.05 2.08 -5.28
C ALA A 27 -2.67 0.87 -4.39
N ASN A 28 -2.96 0.94 -3.08
CA ASN A 28 -2.84 -0.23 -2.21
C ASN A 28 -3.93 -1.27 -2.58
N PRO A 29 -3.58 -2.49 -3.04
CA PRO A 29 -4.57 -3.48 -3.47
C PRO A 29 -5.56 -3.89 -2.38
N ALA A 30 -5.10 -4.00 -1.13
CA ALA A 30 -5.96 -4.39 -0.01
C ALA A 30 -6.96 -3.28 0.35
N ALA A 31 -6.52 -2.02 0.32
CA ALA A 31 -7.39 -0.87 0.53
C ALA A 31 -8.39 -0.72 -0.64
N ALA A 32 -7.92 -0.87 -1.88
CA ALA A 32 -8.75 -0.82 -3.07
C ALA A 32 -9.83 -1.89 -3.04
N TYR A 33 -9.49 -3.14 -2.69
CA TYR A 33 -10.46 -4.22 -2.54
C TYR A 33 -11.52 -3.91 -1.46
N CYS A 34 -11.12 -3.38 -0.31
CA CYS A 34 -12.03 -2.96 0.74
C CYS A 34 -13.01 -1.87 0.25
N ASN A 35 -12.47 -0.79 -0.30
CA ASN A 35 -13.25 0.36 -0.75
C ASN A 35 -14.18 0.01 -1.92
N GLU A 36 -13.72 -0.81 -2.87
CA GLU A 36 -14.50 -1.22 -4.04
C GLU A 36 -15.71 -2.10 -3.68
N LEU A 37 -15.63 -2.84 -2.57
CA LEU A 37 -16.78 -3.55 -2.00
C LEU A 37 -17.72 -2.62 -1.21
N GLY A 38 -17.41 -1.32 -1.14
CA GLY A 38 -18.20 -0.32 -0.41
C GLY A 38 -17.95 -0.33 1.10
N TYR A 39 -16.86 -0.95 1.57
CA TYR A 39 -16.50 -1.01 2.98
C TYR A 39 -15.60 0.15 3.38
N GLU A 40 -15.54 0.43 4.69
CA GLU A 40 -14.73 1.53 5.21
C GLU A 40 -13.29 1.04 5.47
N TYR A 41 -12.31 1.65 4.82
CA TYR A 41 -10.89 1.44 5.10
C TYR A 41 -10.36 2.47 6.10
N LYS A 42 -9.63 2.03 7.12
CA LYS A 42 -8.93 2.90 8.08
C LYS A 42 -7.50 2.45 8.32
N ILE A 43 -6.60 3.42 8.50
CA ILE A 43 -5.27 3.15 9.06
C ILE A 43 -5.36 3.30 10.58
N ILE A 44 -5.02 2.24 11.30
CA ILE A 44 -4.97 2.23 12.76
C ILE A 44 -3.54 2.06 13.25
N THR A 45 -3.27 2.54 14.47
CA THR A 45 -2.01 2.34 15.17
C THR A 45 -2.15 1.13 16.09
N ASP A 46 -1.29 0.14 15.92
CA ASP A 46 -1.17 -0.99 16.85
C ASP A 46 -0.45 -0.54 18.13
N ASN A 47 -0.65 -1.32 19.21
CA ASN A 47 -0.05 -1.09 20.52
C ASN A 47 1.51 -1.09 20.47
N GLU A 48 2.10 -1.63 19.40
CA GLU A 48 3.54 -1.71 19.16
C GLU A 48 4.00 -0.73 18.06
N SER A 49 3.62 0.55 18.14
CA SER A 49 4.13 1.65 17.30
C SER A 49 3.95 1.51 15.77
N GLY A 50 3.47 0.37 15.29
CA GLY A 50 3.20 0.08 13.89
C GLY A 50 1.83 0.59 13.48
N GLN A 51 1.68 0.94 12.20
CA GLN A 51 0.38 1.22 11.63
C GLN A 51 0.03 0.18 10.58
N ARG A 52 -1.25 -0.16 10.50
CA ARG A 52 -1.80 -1.10 9.53
C ARG A 52 -3.18 -0.66 9.07
N GLY A 53 -3.57 -1.15 7.89
CA GLY A 53 -4.90 -0.91 7.34
C GLY A 53 -5.89 -1.95 7.84
N ILE A 54 -7.09 -1.52 8.24
CA ILE A 54 -8.22 -2.38 8.51
C ILE A 54 -9.36 -2.08 7.53
N CYS A 55 -10.13 -3.11 7.20
CA CYS A 55 -11.39 -3.02 6.50
C CYS A 55 -12.53 -3.25 7.48
N ILE A 56 -13.49 -2.32 7.54
CA ILE A 56 -14.64 -2.35 8.45
C ILE A 56 -15.89 -2.70 7.64
N PHE A 57 -16.54 -3.78 8.03
CA PHE A 57 -17.70 -4.36 7.36
C PHE A 57 -19.02 -3.71 7.84
N PRO A 58 -20.15 -3.94 7.13
CA PRO A 58 -21.44 -3.33 7.48
C PRO A 58 -21.98 -3.68 8.88
N ASP A 59 -21.53 -4.79 9.48
CA ASP A 59 -21.88 -5.20 10.84
C ASP A 59 -20.97 -4.56 11.93
N ASN A 60 -20.10 -3.63 11.55
CA ASN A 60 -19.04 -3.02 12.36
C ASN A 60 -17.94 -3.98 12.84
N THR A 61 -17.92 -5.22 12.37
CA THR A 61 -16.73 -6.06 12.53
C THR A 61 -15.65 -5.58 11.58
N SER A 62 -14.39 -5.85 11.90
CA SER A 62 -13.26 -5.41 11.09
C SER A 62 -12.22 -6.49 10.95
N CYS A 63 -11.47 -6.46 9.85
CA CYS A 63 -10.28 -7.28 9.70
C CYS A 63 -9.09 -6.45 9.20
N ASP A 64 -7.87 -6.96 9.43
CA ASP A 64 -6.71 -6.49 8.67
C ASP A 64 -7.01 -6.53 7.17
N ALA A 65 -6.71 -5.43 6.48
CA ALA A 65 -7.07 -5.29 5.08
C ALA A 65 -6.35 -6.32 4.19
N TRP A 66 -5.10 -6.67 4.50
CA TRP A 66 -4.36 -7.70 3.75
C TRP A 66 -4.86 -9.11 4.09
N ASP A 67 -5.21 -9.38 5.34
CA ASP A 67 -5.83 -10.67 5.70
C ASP A 67 -7.20 -10.85 5.02
N PHE A 68 -7.99 -9.77 4.92
CA PHE A 68 -9.25 -9.79 4.17
C PHE A 68 -9.02 -10.00 2.67
N PHE A 69 -8.07 -9.26 2.08
CA PHE A 69 -7.71 -9.39 0.67
C PHE A 69 -7.16 -10.78 0.31
N THR A 70 -6.49 -11.45 1.26
CA THR A 70 -5.97 -12.81 1.07
C THR A 70 -6.95 -13.91 1.51
N GLY A 71 -8.12 -13.54 2.04
CA GLY A 71 -9.19 -14.48 2.41
C GLY A 71 -9.01 -15.19 3.74
N LYS A 72 -8.08 -14.72 4.61
CA LYS A 72 -7.83 -15.28 5.95
C LYS A 72 -8.96 -14.95 6.94
N CYS A 73 -9.69 -13.89 6.70
CA CYS A 73 -10.82 -13.42 7.50
C CYS A 73 -11.90 -12.78 6.60
N GLY A 74 -13.04 -12.43 7.20
CA GLY A 74 -14.09 -11.67 6.50
C GLY A 74 -14.68 -12.40 5.30
N GLN A 75 -14.59 -13.74 5.25
CA GLN A 75 -14.95 -14.53 4.07
C GLN A 75 -16.38 -14.25 3.59
N ASN A 76 -17.34 -14.08 4.51
CA ASN A 76 -18.74 -13.75 4.19
C ASN A 76 -18.90 -12.38 3.50
N TYR A 77 -17.97 -11.47 3.72
CA TYR A 77 -17.93 -10.14 3.12
C TYR A 77 -17.09 -10.08 1.84
N SER A 78 -16.42 -11.18 1.47
CA SER A 78 -15.59 -11.23 0.27
C SER A 78 -16.43 -11.16 -1.01
N TYR A 79 -15.82 -10.65 -2.09
CA TYR A 79 -16.45 -10.63 -3.41
C TYR A 79 -17.01 -12.01 -3.81
N CYS A 80 -16.24 -13.07 -3.55
CA CYS A 80 -16.65 -14.43 -3.88
C CYS A 80 -17.97 -14.81 -3.19
N LYS A 81 -18.08 -14.61 -1.87
CA LYS A 81 -19.28 -14.99 -1.12
C LYS A 81 -20.48 -14.09 -1.42
N LEU A 82 -20.27 -12.80 -1.65
CA LEU A 82 -21.33 -11.89 -2.11
C LEU A 82 -21.94 -12.33 -3.46
N HIS A 83 -21.15 -12.99 -4.30
CA HIS A 83 -21.60 -13.52 -5.60
C HIS A 83 -21.93 -15.02 -5.59
N GLY A 84 -21.99 -15.65 -4.41
CA GLY A 84 -22.34 -17.06 -4.26
C GLY A 84 -21.26 -18.05 -4.73
N TYR A 85 -20.01 -17.61 -4.83
CA TYR A 85 -18.86 -18.46 -5.17
C TYR A 85 -18.18 -19.00 -3.92
N ASP A 86 -17.49 -20.13 -4.08
CA ASP A 86 -16.58 -20.63 -3.05
C ASP A 86 -15.25 -19.89 -3.08
N ILE A 87 -14.57 -19.91 -1.93
CA ILE A 87 -13.28 -19.25 -1.73
C ILE A 87 -12.20 -20.31 -1.62
N GLU A 88 -11.09 -20.09 -2.32
CA GLU A 88 -9.84 -20.81 -2.12
C GLU A 88 -8.70 -19.81 -1.95
N THR A 89 -7.72 -20.13 -1.09
CA THR A 89 -6.48 -19.35 -0.96
C THR A 89 -5.36 -20.10 -1.66
N VAL A 90 -4.73 -19.47 -2.65
CA VAL A 90 -3.68 -20.10 -3.45
C VAL A 90 -2.34 -19.40 -3.27
N ARG A 91 -1.26 -20.18 -3.26
CA ARG A 91 0.13 -19.72 -3.17
C ARG A 91 0.90 -20.12 -4.43
N ASN A 92 0.61 -19.44 -5.53
CA ASN A 92 1.11 -19.82 -6.86
C ASN A 92 1.99 -18.75 -7.54
N GLY A 93 2.33 -17.67 -6.82
CA GLY A 93 3.16 -16.58 -7.33
C GLY A 93 2.54 -15.75 -8.46
N LYS A 94 1.26 -15.95 -8.80
CA LYS A 94 0.58 -15.19 -9.86
C LYS A 94 0.10 -13.81 -9.41
N ASN A 95 -0.02 -13.57 -8.11
CA ASN A 95 -0.35 -12.25 -7.58
C ASN A 95 0.97 -11.47 -7.39
N PRO A 96 1.17 -10.33 -8.09
CA PRO A 96 2.39 -9.55 -7.97
C PRO A 96 2.53 -8.81 -6.62
N PHE A 97 1.45 -8.75 -5.83
CA PHE A 97 1.38 -7.97 -4.58
C PHE A 97 1.44 -8.81 -3.31
N SER A 98 1.11 -10.11 -3.39
CA SER A 98 1.10 -11.01 -2.23
C SER A 98 1.46 -12.43 -2.63
N GLN A 99 2.14 -13.15 -1.73
CA GLN A 99 2.49 -14.56 -1.96
C GLN A 99 1.24 -15.46 -1.96
N GLU A 100 0.23 -15.08 -1.19
CA GLU A 100 -1.06 -15.77 -1.06
C GLU A 100 -2.13 -14.87 -1.65
N CYS A 101 -3.07 -15.43 -2.42
CA CYS A 101 -4.18 -14.68 -2.95
C CYS A 101 -5.49 -15.46 -2.88
N VAL A 102 -6.58 -14.73 -2.66
CA VAL A 102 -7.92 -15.28 -2.68
C VAL A 102 -8.39 -15.44 -4.14
N VAL A 103 -8.93 -16.61 -4.46
CA VAL A 103 -9.58 -16.90 -5.74
C VAL A 103 -11.00 -17.38 -5.48
N CYS A 104 -11.91 -16.98 -6.37
CA CYS A 104 -13.27 -17.49 -6.39
C CYS A 104 -13.31 -18.76 -7.25
N VAL A 105 -13.93 -19.82 -6.72
CA VAL A 105 -14.26 -21.03 -7.48
C VAL A 105 -15.60 -20.80 -8.17
N LEU A 106 -15.55 -20.71 -9.50
CA LEU A 106 -16.73 -20.46 -10.34
C LEU A 106 -17.56 -21.74 -10.54
N PRO A 107 -18.83 -21.64 -11.00
CA PRO A 107 -19.69 -22.81 -11.20
C PRO A 107 -19.12 -23.86 -12.18
N ASN A 108 -18.29 -23.44 -13.12
CA ASN A 108 -17.58 -24.32 -14.06
C ASN A 108 -16.31 -24.95 -13.45
N LYS A 109 -16.12 -24.85 -12.13
CA LYS A 109 -14.94 -25.31 -11.37
C LYS A 109 -13.62 -24.64 -11.74
N THR A 110 -13.64 -23.56 -12.51
CA THR A 110 -12.44 -22.75 -12.76
C THR A 110 -12.25 -21.74 -11.63
N THR A 111 -11.00 -21.38 -11.37
CA THR A 111 -10.66 -20.36 -10.37
C THR A 111 -10.28 -19.04 -11.02
N LYS A 112 -10.79 -17.94 -10.49
CA LYS A 112 -10.38 -16.58 -10.88
C LYS A 112 -10.09 -15.74 -9.65
N SER A 113 -9.00 -14.97 -9.70
CA SER A 113 -8.66 -14.04 -8.62
C SER A 113 -9.68 -12.91 -8.55
N VAL A 114 -9.98 -12.45 -7.33
CA VAL A 114 -10.78 -11.24 -7.10
C VAL A 114 -10.20 -10.02 -7.80
N MET A 115 -8.87 -9.97 -7.99
CA MET A 115 -8.23 -8.90 -8.74
C MET A 115 -8.77 -8.77 -10.15
N LYS A 116 -8.95 -9.90 -10.83
CA LYS A 116 -9.43 -9.96 -12.22
C LYS A 116 -10.95 -9.96 -12.33
N LEU A 117 -11.66 -10.35 -11.29
CA LEU A 117 -13.12 -10.34 -11.27
C LEU A 117 -13.70 -8.95 -11.01
N MET A 118 -12.93 -8.09 -10.34
CA MET A 118 -13.32 -6.73 -9.98
C MET A 118 -12.59 -5.65 -10.80
N ASP A 119 -11.82 -6.07 -11.80
CA ASP A 119 -10.94 -5.23 -12.64
C ASP A 119 -10.04 -4.32 -11.79
N LEU A 120 -9.57 -4.86 -10.65
CA LEU A 120 -8.73 -4.14 -9.72
C LEU A 120 -7.33 -3.90 -10.28
N ASP A 121 -6.83 -4.75 -11.16
CA ASP A 121 -5.54 -4.52 -11.83
C ASP A 121 -5.54 -3.22 -12.63
N GLU A 122 -6.63 -2.92 -13.34
CA GLU A 122 -6.81 -1.65 -14.05
C GLU A 122 -7.00 -0.49 -13.08
N LYS A 123 -7.88 -0.64 -12.09
CA LYS A 123 -8.16 0.42 -11.09
C LYS A 123 -6.97 0.77 -10.22
N ILE A 124 -6.19 -0.24 -9.85
CA ILE A 124 -4.99 -0.09 -9.02
C ILE A 124 -3.85 0.46 -9.84
N SER A 125 -3.72 0.09 -11.13
CA SER A 125 -2.58 0.48 -11.98
C SER A 125 -2.89 1.61 -12.96
N ALA A 126 -4.03 2.30 -12.80
CA ALA A 126 -4.46 3.35 -13.70
C ALA A 126 -3.33 4.37 -13.88
N GLY A 127 -2.90 4.61 -15.12
CA GLY A 127 -1.80 5.52 -15.47
C GLY A 127 -0.40 5.17 -14.92
N ALA A 128 -0.19 4.01 -14.31
CA ALA A 128 1.17 3.48 -14.11
C ALA A 128 1.79 3.17 -15.47
N ILE A 129 2.78 3.95 -15.90
CA ILE A 129 3.53 3.66 -17.13
C ILE A 129 4.31 2.36 -16.88
N PRO A 130 4.15 1.31 -17.71
CA PRO A 130 5.06 0.17 -17.69
C PRO A 130 6.44 0.72 -18.04
N ILE A 131 7.28 0.93 -17.03
CA ILE A 131 8.66 1.31 -17.28
C ILE A 131 9.30 0.05 -17.86
N GLU A 132 9.48 0.02 -19.18
CA GLU A 132 10.44 -0.89 -19.81
C GLU A 132 11.82 -0.41 -19.38
N TYR A 133 12.21 -0.74 -18.15
CA TYR A 133 13.48 -0.34 -17.56
C TYR A 133 14.58 -1.12 -18.28
N LYS A 134 15.08 -0.58 -19.38
CA LYS A 134 16.40 -0.93 -19.88
C LYS A 134 17.37 -0.57 -18.78
N SER A 135 17.73 -1.54 -17.96
CA SER A 135 18.83 -1.38 -17.01
C SER A 135 20.03 -0.93 -17.81
N LYS A 136 20.43 0.35 -17.67
CA LYS A 136 21.80 0.69 -17.98
C LYS A 136 22.61 -0.13 -17.00
N ASN A 137 23.46 -1.02 -17.50
CA ASN A 137 24.51 -1.63 -16.70
C ASN A 137 25.28 -0.48 -16.05
N VAL A 138 25.00 -0.19 -14.79
CA VAL A 138 25.78 0.75 -13.99
C VAL A 138 27.05 0.00 -13.62
N SER A 139 27.99 -0.08 -14.57
CA SER A 139 29.32 -0.67 -14.41
C SER A 139 30.26 0.27 -13.64
N GLY A 140 29.78 0.86 -12.55
CA GLY A 140 30.48 1.94 -11.83
C GLY A 140 30.36 1.93 -10.31
N ILE A 141 29.63 1.00 -9.72
CA ILE A 141 29.63 0.82 -8.25
C ILE A 141 30.52 -0.38 -7.93
N SER A 142 31.82 -0.15 -7.85
CA SER A 142 32.72 -1.09 -7.17
C SER A 142 32.39 -1.06 -5.69
N ARG A 143 31.63 -2.05 -5.19
CA ARG A 143 31.55 -2.31 -3.76
C ARG A 143 32.94 -2.81 -3.34
N GLU A 144 33.66 -2.01 -2.56
CA GLU A 144 34.78 -2.55 -1.79
C GLU A 144 34.22 -3.67 -0.90
N ASN A 145 34.60 -4.91 -1.21
CA ASN A 145 34.19 -6.10 -0.46
C ASN A 145 34.97 -6.15 0.86
N ASN A 146 34.63 -5.26 1.80
CA ASN A 146 34.95 -5.48 3.19
C ASN A 146 33.94 -6.48 3.74
N TYR A 147 34.33 -7.76 3.70
CA TYR A 147 33.57 -8.89 4.21
C TYR A 147 33.56 -8.84 5.75
N PHE A 148 32.75 -7.94 6.30
CA PHE A 148 32.31 -8.08 7.68
C PHE A 148 31.37 -9.29 7.74
N GLU A 149 31.51 -10.16 8.75
CA GLU A 149 30.51 -11.19 9.04
C GLU A 149 29.19 -10.50 9.36
N VAL A 150 28.32 -10.38 8.36
CA VAL A 150 26.97 -9.86 8.53
C VAL A 150 26.11 -11.00 9.08
N VAL A 151 25.99 -11.07 10.41
CA VAL A 151 24.96 -11.90 11.04
C VAL A 151 23.61 -11.25 10.74
N ASN A 152 22.90 -11.78 9.75
CA ASN A 152 21.54 -11.34 9.43
C ASN A 152 20.56 -11.99 10.42
N PRO A 153 19.72 -11.19 11.09
CA PRO A 153 18.71 -11.74 11.99
C PRO A 153 17.66 -12.52 11.18
N THR A 154 17.02 -13.52 11.80
CA THR A 154 15.94 -14.30 11.20
C THR A 154 14.67 -13.48 10.98
N THR A 155 14.47 -12.43 11.77
CA THR A 155 13.40 -11.43 11.62
C THR A 155 13.97 -10.04 11.89
N PHE A 156 13.46 -9.04 11.18
CA PHE A 156 13.91 -7.66 11.35
C PHE A 156 12.80 -6.70 10.94
N ASP A 157 12.50 -5.73 11.80
CA ASP A 157 11.52 -4.69 11.53
C ASP A 157 12.05 -3.33 12.01
N TRP A 158 12.20 -2.36 11.11
CA TRP A 158 12.60 -1.00 11.49
C TRP A 158 11.55 -0.28 12.36
N ARG A 159 10.30 -0.75 12.35
CA ARG A 159 9.23 -0.25 13.22
C ARG A 159 9.39 -0.73 14.66
N ASN A 160 10.20 -1.75 14.89
CA ASN A 160 10.50 -2.29 16.20
C ASN A 160 11.95 -2.79 16.27
N LYS A 161 12.90 -1.86 16.15
CA LYS A 161 14.32 -2.15 16.36
C LYS A 161 14.73 -1.64 17.74
N ASP A 162 15.10 -2.57 18.61
CA ASP A 162 15.47 -2.33 20.01
C ASP A 162 14.33 -1.65 20.82
N GLY A 163 13.08 -2.04 20.56
CA GLY A 163 11.89 -1.46 21.23
C GLY A 163 11.53 -0.05 20.74
N LYS A 164 12.15 0.42 19.66
CA LYS A 164 11.91 1.75 19.09
C LYS A 164 11.52 1.68 17.62
N ASN A 165 10.52 2.49 17.25
CA ASN A 165 10.14 2.71 15.87
C ASN A 165 11.06 3.78 15.24
N TRP A 166 11.67 3.44 14.10
CA TRP A 166 12.56 4.30 13.33
C TRP A 166 11.97 4.73 11.98
N ILE A 167 10.67 4.48 11.77
CA ILE A 167 9.94 4.78 10.55
C ILE A 167 8.83 5.79 10.88
N THR A 168 8.54 6.67 9.93
CA THR A 168 7.43 7.62 10.04
C THR A 168 6.07 6.92 9.94
N PRO A 169 4.98 7.57 10.39
CA PRO A 169 3.63 7.04 10.22
C PRO A 169 3.33 6.68 8.76
N VAL A 170 2.60 5.57 8.56
CA VAL A 170 2.03 5.16 7.27
C VAL A 170 1.13 6.28 6.74
N ARG A 171 1.32 6.60 5.46
CA ARG A 171 0.56 7.61 4.74
C ARG A 171 -0.23 6.95 3.60
N ASP A 172 -1.29 7.62 3.18
CA ASP A 172 -2.11 7.19 2.05
C ASP A 172 -1.88 8.12 0.85
N GLN A 173 -1.44 7.54 -0.27
CA GLN A 173 -1.29 8.26 -1.55
C GLN A 173 -2.64 8.41 -2.28
N GLY A 174 -3.68 7.71 -1.82
CA GLY A 174 -4.99 7.66 -2.45
C GLY A 174 -4.91 7.19 -3.91
N TYR A 175 -5.71 7.83 -4.77
CA TYR A 175 -5.70 7.62 -6.22
C TYR A 175 -4.63 8.47 -6.93
N CYS A 176 -3.67 9.04 -6.19
CA CYS A 176 -2.52 9.75 -6.76
C CYS A 176 -1.31 8.82 -6.89
N GLY A 177 -0.60 8.93 -8.00
CA GLY A 177 0.55 8.12 -8.38
C GLY A 177 1.84 8.66 -7.84
N SER A 178 1.76 9.08 -6.59
CA SER A 178 2.87 9.60 -5.83
C SER A 178 3.63 8.49 -5.11
N CYS A 179 3.43 7.20 -5.44
CA CYS A 179 4.17 6.09 -4.82
C CYS A 179 5.69 6.29 -4.89
N TRP A 180 6.20 6.80 -6.01
CA TRP A 180 7.62 7.14 -6.18
C TRP A 180 8.07 8.24 -5.22
N ALA A 181 7.22 9.24 -4.99
CA ALA A 181 7.50 10.35 -4.08
C ALA A 181 7.45 9.90 -2.63
N PHE A 182 6.45 9.09 -2.26
CA PHE A 182 6.30 8.51 -0.93
C PHE A 182 7.47 7.57 -0.61
N ALA A 183 7.91 6.75 -1.58
CA ALA A 183 9.07 5.88 -1.43
C ALA A 183 10.36 6.69 -1.22
N ALA A 184 10.59 7.74 -2.02
CA ALA A 184 11.76 8.60 -1.88
C ALA A 184 11.78 9.33 -0.53
N VAL A 185 10.66 9.95 -0.15
CA VAL A 185 10.52 10.68 1.12
C VAL A 185 10.68 9.72 2.30
N GLY A 186 10.01 8.57 2.31
CA GLY A 186 10.11 7.58 3.39
C GLY A 186 11.55 7.08 3.60
N GLY A 187 12.31 6.88 2.52
CA GLY A 187 13.73 6.53 2.61
C GLY A 187 14.59 7.64 3.23
N VAL A 188 14.33 8.90 2.87
CA VAL A 188 15.03 10.07 3.44
C VAL A 188 14.67 10.27 4.92
N GLU A 189 13.39 10.21 5.27
CA GLU A 189 12.89 10.31 6.64
C GLU A 189 13.54 9.25 7.54
N ALA A 190 13.53 7.98 7.12
CA ALA A 190 14.17 6.89 7.85
C ALA A 190 15.68 7.13 8.03
N LYS A 191 16.38 7.64 7.01
CA LYS A 191 17.82 7.94 7.10
C LYS A 191 18.15 9.06 8.10
N ILE A 192 17.24 10.00 8.30
CA ILE A 192 17.37 11.08 9.28
C ILE A 192 17.10 10.56 10.69
N ILE A 193 16.08 9.71 10.85
CA ILE A 193 15.60 9.20 12.14
C ILE A 193 16.53 8.12 12.72
N VAL A 194 17.05 7.22 11.88
CA VAL A 194 17.96 6.15 12.31
C VAL A 194 19.28 6.77 12.78
N PRO A 195 19.74 6.46 14.02
CA PRO A 195 20.87 7.13 14.62
C PRO A 195 22.14 6.69 13.89
N ARG A 196 22.99 7.68 13.57
CA ARG A 196 24.34 7.40 13.07
C ARG A 196 25.15 6.88 14.25
N LYS A 197 25.82 5.73 14.11
CA LYS A 197 26.94 5.41 14.99
C LYS A 197 28.01 6.47 14.74
N THR A 198 28.04 7.53 15.54
CA THR A 198 29.24 8.36 15.67
C THR A 198 30.31 7.45 16.23
N LYS A 199 31.42 7.28 15.51
CA LYS A 199 32.59 6.59 16.07
C LYS A 199 32.90 7.27 17.40
N SER A 200 32.72 6.55 18.50
CA SER A 200 33.22 6.99 19.79
C SER A 200 34.72 7.20 19.61
N THR A 201 35.18 8.44 19.75
CA THR A 201 36.59 8.74 19.91
C THR A 201 37.06 7.88 21.08
N MET A 202 38.02 6.98 20.82
CA MET A 202 38.76 6.30 21.88
C MET A 202 39.49 7.40 22.66
N GLY A 203 39.19 7.49 23.96
CA GLY A 203 40.01 8.20 24.93
C GLY A 203 40.88 7.21 25.68
#